data_AF-A0AAN8SI45-F1
#
_entry.id   AF-A0AAN8SI45-F1
#
_cell.length_a   1.000
_cell.length_b   1.000
_cell.length_c   1.000
_cell.angle_alpha   90.00
_cell.angle_beta   90.00
_cell.angle_gamma   90.00
#
_symmetry.space_group_name_H-M   'P 1'
#
loop_
_entity.id
_entity.type
_entity.pdbx_description
1 polymer ?
#
loop_
_entity_poly.entity_id
_entity_poly.type
_entity_poly.pdbx_seq_one_letter_code
_entity_poly.pdbx_strand_id
1 'polypeptide(L)'
;MPIISRTIEPKYLSRKSLFDENGRSLVNDFELEAIANNTLTNVLRQLASLVLVANDIFEDLAKQLQDVYERSCKLKVTISQVEDKILECDPKRVTVRKYKLLLMQFQVSRPRDDTLQNLPVDLLH
;
A
#
# COMPACT_ATOMS: atom_id res chain seq x y z
N MET A 1 -48.67 -17.63 -37.79
CA MET A 1 -48.61 -16.16 -37.58
C MET A 1 -47.32 -15.66 -38.21
N PRO A 2 -47.32 -14.60 -39.05
CA PRO A 2 -46.09 -14.08 -39.63
C PRO A 2 -45.22 -13.45 -38.52
N ILE A 3 -43.93 -13.77 -38.50
CA ILE A 3 -42.96 -13.19 -37.56
C ILE A 3 -42.56 -11.82 -38.12
N ILE A 4 -42.91 -10.75 -37.40
CA ILE A 4 -42.49 -9.40 -37.73
C ILE A 4 -41.00 -9.28 -37.43
N SER A 5 -40.17 -9.26 -38.47
CA SER A 5 -38.75 -8.92 -38.34
C SER A 5 -38.61 -7.41 -38.20
N ARG A 6 -37.96 -6.95 -37.13
CA ARG A 6 -37.62 -5.54 -36.91
C ARG A 6 -36.11 -5.42 -36.94
N THR A 7 -35.58 -4.72 -37.94
CA THR A 7 -34.16 -4.36 -37.97
C THR A 7 -33.97 -3.11 -37.12
N ILE A 8 -33.06 -3.16 -36.14
CA ILE A 8 -32.75 -2.02 -35.27
C ILE A 8 -31.39 -1.48 -35.71
N GLU A 9 -31.34 -0.19 -36.02
CA GLU A 9 -30.10 0.49 -36.39
C GLU A 9 -29.71 1.54 -35.34
N PRO A 10 -28.40 1.69 -35.06
CA PRO A 10 -27.91 2.65 -34.07
C PRO A 10 -28.03 4.08 -34.62
N LYS A 11 -28.69 4.99 -33.89
CA LYS A 11 -28.85 6.40 -34.31
C LYS A 11 -27.68 7.30 -33.88
N TYR A 12 -27.01 6.94 -32.80
CA TYR A 12 -25.93 7.72 -32.20
C TYR A 12 -24.72 6.84 -31.86
N LEU A 13 -23.53 7.41 -32.01
CA LEU A 13 -22.28 6.84 -31.49
C LEU A 13 -21.59 7.86 -30.60
N SER A 14 -21.46 7.53 -29.32
CA SER A 14 -20.97 8.43 -28.28
C SER A 14 -21.77 9.75 -28.26
N ARG A 15 -21.18 10.86 -28.74
CA ARG A 15 -21.81 12.20 -28.78
C ARG A 15 -22.13 12.66 -30.20
N LYS A 16 -21.96 11.82 -31.22
CA LYS A 16 -22.22 12.15 -32.64
C LYS A 16 -23.46 11.40 -33.15
N SER A 17 -24.30 12.10 -33.91
CA SER A 17 -25.38 11.49 -34.69
C SER A 17 -24.81 10.76 -35.90
N LEU A 18 -25.28 9.55 -36.16
CA LEU A 18 -24.88 8.77 -37.34
C LEU A 18 -25.70 9.15 -38.58
N PHE A 19 -26.83 9.82 -38.37
CA PHE A 19 -27.74 10.25 -39.43
C PHE A 19 -28.01 11.76 -39.33
N ASP A 20 -28.24 12.38 -40.49
CA ASP A 20 -28.69 13.77 -40.60
C ASP A 20 -30.20 13.89 -40.24
N GLU A 21 -30.71 15.11 -40.08
CA GLU A 21 -32.14 15.41 -39.84
C GLU A 21 -33.04 14.79 -40.94
N ASN A 22 -32.50 14.64 -42.15
CA ASN A 22 -33.18 14.04 -43.31
C ASN A 22 -33.00 12.51 -43.40
N GLY A 23 -32.42 11.86 -42.39
CA GLY A 23 -32.26 10.40 -42.31
C GLY A 23 -31.14 9.81 -43.18
N ARG A 24 -30.25 10.66 -43.74
CA ARG A 24 -29.11 10.20 -44.54
C ARG A 24 -27.95 9.81 -43.62
N SER A 25 -27.29 8.68 -43.90
CA SER A 25 -26.07 8.30 -43.18
C SER A 25 -25.00 9.37 -43.38
N LEU A 26 -24.48 9.88 -42.28
CA LEU A 26 -23.34 10.81 -42.25
C LEU A 26 -22.00 10.07 -42.24
N VAL A 27 -22.04 8.74 -42.13
CA VAL A 27 -20.89 7.87 -41.90
C VAL A 27 -20.72 6.97 -43.11
N ASN A 28 -19.47 6.85 -43.57
CA ASN A 28 -19.14 5.98 -44.70
C ASN A 28 -19.15 4.51 -44.28
N ASP A 29 -19.30 3.61 -45.25
CA ASP A 29 -19.14 2.18 -45.02
C ASP A 29 -17.77 1.90 -44.35
N PHE A 30 -17.74 0.99 -43.36
CA PHE A 30 -16.57 0.64 -42.51
C PHE A 30 -16.09 1.65 -41.46
N GLU A 31 -16.51 2.92 -41.50
CA GLU A 31 -16.07 3.91 -40.50
C GLU A 31 -16.54 3.54 -39.09
N LEU A 32 -17.77 3.02 -38.96
CA LEU A 32 -18.30 2.55 -37.67
C LEU A 32 -17.49 1.36 -37.11
N GLU A 33 -17.10 0.43 -37.98
CA GLU A 33 -16.27 -0.72 -37.60
C GLU A 33 -14.87 -0.28 -37.17
N ALA A 34 -14.27 0.68 -37.88
CA ALA A 34 -12.98 1.25 -37.52
C ALA A 34 -13.02 1.95 -36.15
N ILE A 35 -14.08 2.73 -35.87
CA ILE A 35 -14.25 3.39 -34.56
C ILE A 35 -14.49 2.36 -33.46
N ALA A 36 -15.29 1.33 -33.70
CA ALA A 36 -15.53 0.25 -32.74
C ALA A 36 -14.22 -0.48 -32.39
N ASN A 37 -13.42 -0.85 -33.38
CA ASN A 37 -12.13 -1.50 -33.19
C ASN A 37 -11.11 -0.59 -32.49
N ASN A 38 -11.09 0.71 -32.82
CA ASN A 38 -10.24 1.67 -32.14
C ASN A 38 -10.66 1.84 -30.66
N THR A 39 -11.97 1.93 -30.40
CA THR A 39 -12.52 2.01 -29.05
C THR A 39 -12.15 0.78 -28.24
N LEU A 40 -12.32 -0.41 -28.82
CA LEU A 40 -11.94 -1.67 -28.18
C LEU A 40 -10.45 -1.72 -27.85
N THR A 41 -9.58 -1.37 -28.81
CA THR A 41 -8.13 -1.36 -28.61
C THR A 41 -7.72 -0.37 -27.52
N ASN A 42 -8.35 0.80 -27.47
CA ASN A 42 -8.11 1.78 -26.42
C ASN A 42 -8.57 1.28 -25.04
N VAL A 43 -9.72 0.62 -24.95
CA VAL A 43 -10.19 0.00 -23.70
C VAL A 43 -9.21 -1.09 -23.25
N LEU A 44 -8.75 -1.96 -24.16
CA LEU A 44 -7.75 -2.99 -23.84
C LEU A 44 -6.45 -2.36 -23.32
N ARG A 45 -5.98 -1.28 -23.94
CA ARG A 45 -4.79 -0.54 -23.46
C ARG A 45 -5.02 0.09 -22.09
N GLN A 46 -6.20 0.64 -21.83
CA GLN A 46 -6.55 1.18 -20.51
C GLN A 46 -6.58 0.09 -19.44
N LEU A 47 -7.16 -1.08 -19.75
CA LEU A 47 -7.17 -2.23 -18.85
C LEU A 47 -5.77 -2.76 -18.59
N ALA A 48 -4.92 -2.84 -19.60
CA ALA A 48 -3.51 -3.23 -19.42
C ALA A 48 -2.78 -2.25 -18.48
N SER A 49 -2.98 -0.94 -18.67
CA SER A 49 -2.42 0.08 -17.77
C SER A 49 -2.94 -0.05 -16.34
N LEU A 50 -4.23 -0.38 -16.16
CA LEU A 50 -4.83 -0.59 -14.85
C LEU A 50 -4.22 -1.80 -14.14
N VAL A 51 -4.00 -2.90 -14.88
CA VAL A 51 -3.38 -4.11 -14.33
C VAL A 51 -1.95 -3.85 -13.88
N LEU A 52 -1.17 -3.08 -14.64
CA LEU A 52 0.19 -2.70 -14.25
C LEU A 52 0.18 -1.93 -12.92
N VAL A 53 -0.66 -0.90 -12.79
CA VAL A 53 -0.78 -0.13 -11.55
C VAL A 53 -1.25 -1.01 -10.38
N ALA A 54 -2.20 -1.91 -10.63
CA ALA A 54 -2.66 -2.84 -9.61
C ALA A 54 -1.54 -3.78 -9.13
N ASN A 55 -0.71 -4.28 -10.06
CA ASN A 55 0.43 -5.13 -9.73
C ASN A 55 1.44 -4.38 -8.84
N ASP A 56 1.78 -3.15 -9.19
CA ASP A 56 2.70 -2.32 -8.39
C ASP A 56 2.18 -2.14 -6.94
N ILE A 57 0.88 -1.86 -6.79
CA ILE A 57 0.25 -1.75 -5.45
C ILE A 57 0.35 -3.07 -4.69
N PHE A 58 0.05 -4.20 -5.33
CA PHE A 58 0.10 -5.50 -4.67
C PHE A 58 1.52 -5.93 -4.29
N GLU A 59 2.52 -5.60 -5.10
CA GLU A 59 3.94 -5.86 -4.78
C GLU A 59 4.38 -5.06 -3.54
N ASP A 60 4.03 -3.78 -3.48
CA ASP A 60 4.33 -2.93 -2.32
C ASP A 60 3.63 -3.43 -1.04
N LEU A 61 2.36 -3.83 -1.16
CA LEU A 61 1.61 -4.42 -0.03
C LEU A 61 2.21 -5.74 0.42
N ALA A 62 2.61 -6.61 -0.50
CA ALA A 62 3.25 -7.89 -0.18
C ALA A 62 4.57 -7.67 0.57
N LYS A 63 5.38 -6.69 0.13
CA LYS A 63 6.62 -6.31 0.80
C LYS A 63 6.38 -5.80 2.23
N GLN A 64 5.39 -4.93 2.42
CA GLN A 64 5.03 -4.43 3.75
C GLN A 64 4.53 -5.55 4.66
N LEU A 65 3.71 -6.46 4.12
CA LEU A 65 3.22 -7.60 4.88
C LEU A 65 4.35 -8.55 5.29
N GLN A 66 5.34 -8.74 4.42
CA GLN A 66 6.52 -9.54 4.72
C GLN A 66 7.35 -8.93 5.86
N ASP A 67 7.57 -7.62 5.89
CA ASP A 67 8.25 -6.95 7.00
C ASP A 67 7.50 -7.14 8.34
N VAL A 68 6.18 -6.94 8.30
CA VAL A 68 5.32 -7.17 9.48
C VAL A 68 5.39 -8.63 9.95
N TYR A 69 5.37 -9.58 9.01
CA TYR A 69 5.50 -11.00 9.31
C TYR A 69 6.83 -11.33 9.98
N GLU A 70 7.96 -10.86 9.44
CA GLU A 70 9.28 -11.09 10.02
C GLU A 70 9.41 -10.51 11.43
N ARG A 71 8.90 -9.30 11.65
CA ARG A 71 8.87 -8.66 12.97
C ARG A 71 8.01 -9.44 13.94
N SER A 72 6.85 -9.92 13.50
CA SER A 72 5.96 -10.76 14.30
C SER A 72 6.62 -12.09 14.68
N CYS A 73 7.34 -12.72 13.76
CA CYS A 73 8.13 -13.92 14.04
C CYS A 73 9.22 -13.68 15.08
N LYS A 74 10.01 -12.60 14.93
CA LYS A 74 11.05 -12.23 15.91
C LYS A 74 10.45 -11.96 17.29
N LEU A 75 9.31 -11.26 17.33
CA LEU A 75 8.58 -11.00 18.56
C LEU A 75 8.08 -12.29 19.19
N LYS A 76 7.50 -13.21 18.41
CA LYS A 76 7.05 -14.53 18.88
C LYS A 76 8.19 -15.32 19.52
N VAL A 77 9.36 -15.37 18.88
CA VAL A 77 10.54 -16.03 19.45
C VAL A 77 10.96 -15.38 20.77
N THR A 78 10.97 -14.04 20.81
CA THR A 78 11.34 -13.29 22.02
C THR A 78 10.36 -13.54 23.16
N ILE A 79 9.06 -13.61 22.86
CA ILE A 79 8.02 -13.96 23.82
C ILE A 79 8.26 -15.37 24.37
N SER A 80 8.47 -16.37 23.51
CA SER A 80 8.73 -17.74 23.97
C SER A 80 9.98 -17.83 24.86
N GLN A 81 11.07 -17.15 24.51
CA GLN A 81 12.26 -17.10 25.37
C GLN A 81 12.01 -16.44 26.73
N VAL A 82 11.14 -15.42 26.77
CA VAL A 82 10.76 -14.77 28.02
C VAL A 82 9.86 -15.68 28.85
N GLU A 83 8.92 -16.38 28.22
CA GLU A 83 8.06 -17.37 28.87
C GLU A 83 8.90 -18.49 29.50
N ASP A 84 9.86 -19.06 28.77
CA ASP A 84 10.78 -20.08 29.29
C ASP A 84 11.57 -19.56 30.50
N LYS A 85 12.11 -18.35 30.42
CA LYS A 85 12.82 -17.71 31.54
C LYS A 85 11.93 -17.44 32.75
N ILE A 86 10.66 -17.11 32.54
CA ILE A 86 9.68 -16.92 33.63
C ILE A 86 9.39 -18.26 34.30
N LEU A 87 9.23 -19.33 33.53
CA LEU A 87 9.00 -20.68 34.05
C LEU A 87 10.19 -21.20 34.86
N GLU A 88 11.43 -20.90 34.43
CA GLU A 88 12.65 -21.23 35.16
C GLU A 88 12.90 -20.35 36.40
N CYS A 89 12.21 -19.22 36.52
CA CYS A 89 12.44 -18.26 37.59
C CYS A 89 11.77 -18.73 38.89
N ASP A 90 12.55 -19.31 39.80
CA ASP A 90 12.08 -19.65 41.15
C ASP A 90 12.10 -18.40 42.07
N PRO A 91 10.94 -17.86 42.47
CA PRO A 91 10.86 -16.64 43.29
C PRO A 91 11.48 -16.81 44.68
N LYS A 92 11.67 -18.04 45.18
CA LYS A 92 12.31 -18.29 46.48
C LYS A 92 13.85 -18.23 46.43
N ARG A 93 14.45 -18.36 45.24
CA ARG A 93 15.90 -18.28 45.02
C ARG A 93 16.38 -16.88 44.64
N VAL A 94 15.48 -15.98 44.26
CA VAL A 94 15.80 -14.60 43.89
C VAL A 94 16.08 -13.78 45.15
N THR A 95 17.36 -13.59 45.48
CA THR A 95 17.77 -12.69 46.57
C THR A 95 17.54 -11.23 46.14
N VAL A 96 16.68 -10.51 46.86
CA VAL A 96 16.45 -9.07 46.63
C VAL A 96 17.69 -8.27 47.01
N ARG A 97 18.47 -7.86 46.02
CA ARG A 97 19.63 -7.00 46.18
C ARG A 97 19.16 -5.56 46.46
N LYS A 98 19.12 -5.15 47.73
CA LYS A 98 18.68 -3.80 48.18
C LYS A 98 19.37 -2.64 47.45
N TYR A 99 20.57 -2.86 46.94
CA TYR A 99 21.39 -1.87 46.23
C TYR A 99 21.01 -1.67 44.74
N LYS A 100 20.19 -2.56 44.13
CA LYS A 100 19.74 -2.38 42.74
C LYS A 100 18.73 -1.23 42.61
N LEU A 101 17.91 -0.99 43.64
CA LEU A 101 17.00 0.15 43.69
C LEU A 101 17.76 1.47 43.73
N LEU A 102 18.87 1.56 44.47
CA LEU A 102 19.72 2.75 44.52
C LEU A 102 20.35 3.08 43.14
N LEU A 103 20.75 2.07 42.37
CA LEU A 103 21.33 2.27 41.03
C LEU A 103 20.27 2.65 39.97
N MET A 104 19.05 2.09 40.06
CA MET A 104 17.95 2.47 39.15
C MET A 104 17.47 3.91 39.39
N GLN A 105 17.43 4.37 40.64
CA GLN A 105 17.08 5.77 40.97
C GLN A 105 18.10 6.76 40.38
N PHE A 106 19.38 6.37 40.27
CA PHE A 106 20.43 7.20 39.68
C PHE A 106 20.41 7.28 38.14
N GLN A 107 19.85 6.28 37.45
CA GLN A 107 19.81 6.25 35.98
C GLN A 107 18.57 6.94 35.38
N VAL A 108 17.49 7.11 36.15
CA VAL A 108 16.22 7.70 35.66
C VAL A 108 16.27 9.24 35.59
N SER A 109 17.27 9.91 36.18
CA SER A 109 17.36 11.39 36.24
C SER A 109 18.48 12.02 35.40
N ARG A 110 18.79 11.52 34.20
CA ARG A 110 19.59 12.30 33.24
C ARG A 110 18.83 12.54 31.94
N PRO A 111 18.31 13.75 31.69
CA PRO A 111 18.01 14.16 30.32
C PRO A 111 19.32 14.22 29.55
N ARG A 112 19.37 13.58 28.38
CA ARG A 112 20.41 13.80 27.38
C ARG A 112 20.07 15.09 26.65
N ASP A 113 20.61 16.21 27.12
CA ASP A 113 20.70 17.44 26.32
C ASP A 113 22.03 17.41 25.54
N ASP A 114 21.95 17.01 24.28
CA ASP A 114 23.06 16.92 23.34
C ASP A 114 23.35 18.29 22.68
N THR A 115 23.52 19.37 23.46
CA THR A 115 23.69 20.73 22.88
C THR A 115 24.79 21.62 23.45
N LEU A 116 25.77 21.10 24.21
CA LEU A 116 26.93 21.90 24.64
C LEU A 116 28.27 21.20 24.37
N GLN A 117 28.51 20.88 23.10
CA GLN A 117 29.81 20.37 22.67
C GLN A 117 30.35 21.09 21.44
N ASN A 118 30.17 22.42 21.37
CA ASN A 118 30.89 23.31 20.44
C ASN A 118 30.84 24.77 20.90
N LEU A 119 31.82 25.25 21.68
CA LEU A 119 32.63 26.48 21.45
C LEU A 119 33.57 26.79 22.66
N PRO A 120 34.62 27.61 22.48
CA PRO A 120 36.02 27.19 22.42
C PRO A 120 36.75 27.31 23.76
N VAL A 121 37.81 26.51 23.90
CA VAL A 121 38.81 26.63 24.96
C VAL A 121 39.72 27.81 24.61
N ASP A 122 39.41 29.01 25.09
CA ASP A 122 40.34 30.12 25.14
C ASP A 122 39.96 31.09 26.26
N LEU A 123 40.56 30.89 27.45
CA LEU A 123 41.25 31.95 28.20
C LEU A 123 41.98 31.34 29.40
N LEU A 124 43.20 30.84 29.15
CA LEU A 124 44.25 30.80 30.15
C LEU A 124 44.68 32.25 30.42
N HIS A 125 44.46 32.72 31.65
CA HIS A 125 45.35 33.58 32.42
C HIS A 125 45.15 33.26 33.91
#